data_AF-A0A523QHG9-F1
#
_entry.id   AF-A0A523QHG9-F1
#
_cell.length_a   1.000
_cell.length_b   1.000
_cell.length_c   1.000
_cell.angle_alpha   90.00
_cell.angle_beta   90.00
_cell.angle_gamma   90.00
#
_symmetry.space_group_name_H-M   'P 1'
#
loop_
_entity.id
_entity.type
_entity.pdbx_description
1 polymer ?
#
loop_
_entity_poly.entity_id
_entity_poly.type
_entity_poly.pdbx_seq_one_letter_code
_entity_poly.pdbx_strand_id
1 'polypeptide(L)'
;MEDLSLHILDIVENSIRALAKRIKIRIEEDIEKDLLTVKIEDNGQGMDEETVKKVLDPFFTTKATRRVGLGLPLLDQAAREAGGKLEISSEIGKKTRIRATFQYSHPDRKPLGDIKETLLALAAGHPEVDFIYEHKRGETIYRWGNQRIGNKKNDGCNH
;
A
#
# COMPACT_ATOMS: atom_id res chain seq x y z
N MET A 1 4.96 18.61 -3.19
CA MET A 1 5.11 18.13 -1.81
C MET A 1 5.01 16.62 -1.89
N GLU A 2 5.96 15.86 -1.35
CA GLU A 2 5.85 14.40 -1.36
C GLU A 2 4.73 13.94 -0.41
N ASP A 3 3.87 13.05 -0.86
CA ASP A 3 2.76 12.50 -0.09
C ASP A 3 2.76 10.96 -0.13
N LEU A 4 1.92 10.33 0.67
CA LEU A 4 1.82 8.87 0.77
C LEU A 4 1.23 8.23 -0.49
N SER A 5 0.44 8.94 -1.29
CA SER A 5 -0.11 8.42 -2.54
C SER A 5 0.99 8.11 -3.56
N LEU A 6 2.02 8.96 -3.65
CA LEU A 6 3.20 8.70 -4.49
C LEU A 6 4.00 7.47 -4.02
N HIS A 7 4.16 7.28 -2.70
CA HIS A 7 4.79 6.07 -2.17
C HIS A 7 3.96 4.82 -2.50
N ILE A 8 2.63 4.90 -2.34
CA ILE A 8 1.73 3.80 -2.70
C ILE A 8 1.86 3.46 -4.19
N LEU A 9 1.89 4.46 -5.07
CA LEU A 9 2.09 4.26 -6.50
C LEU A 9 3.38 3.48 -6.78
N ASP A 10 4.51 3.92 -6.22
CA ASP A 10 5.81 3.28 -6.42
C ASP A 10 5.83 1.81 -5.92
N ILE A 11 5.16 1.53 -4.81
CA ILE A 11 5.06 0.16 -4.29
C ILE A 11 4.17 -0.70 -5.19
N VAL A 12 3.02 -0.19 -5.61
CA VAL A 12 2.10 -0.92 -6.48
C VAL A 12 2.76 -1.21 -7.84
N GLU A 13 3.52 -0.26 -8.38
CA GLU A 13 4.37 -0.44 -9.56
C GLU A 13 5.39 -1.58 -9.40
N ASN A 14 5.97 -1.72 -8.21
CA ASN A 14 6.87 -2.84 -7.92
C ASN A 14 6.10 -4.17 -7.92
N SER A 15 4.89 -4.21 -7.34
CA SER A 15 4.03 -5.39 -7.35
C SER A 15 3.62 -5.79 -8.78
N ILE A 16 3.29 -4.83 -9.65
CA ILE A 16 2.95 -5.08 -11.06
C ILE A 16 4.14 -5.68 -11.81
N ARG A 17 5.35 -5.14 -11.60
CA ARG A 17 6.59 -5.71 -12.17
C ARG A 17 6.89 -7.11 -11.65
N ALA A 18 6.48 -7.40 -10.42
CA ALA A 18 6.50 -8.73 -9.85
C ALA A 18 5.39 -9.66 -10.40
N LEU A 19 4.73 -9.26 -11.49
CA LEU A 19 3.68 -10.01 -12.19
C LEU A 19 2.43 -10.24 -11.35
N ALA A 20 2.17 -9.40 -10.34
CA ALA A 20 0.95 -9.45 -9.56
C ALA A 20 -0.27 -9.25 -10.45
N LYS A 21 -1.29 -10.08 -10.25
CA LYS A 21 -2.60 -9.99 -10.92
C LYS A 21 -3.70 -9.46 -10.02
N ARG A 22 -3.46 -9.45 -8.72
CA ARG A 22 -4.33 -8.88 -7.70
C ARG A 22 -3.51 -8.11 -6.70
N ILE A 23 -3.90 -6.87 -6.45
CA ILE A 23 -3.23 -5.98 -5.50
C ILE A 23 -4.29 -5.39 -4.58
N LYS A 24 -4.06 -5.53 -3.28
CA LYS A 24 -4.93 -5.04 -2.23
C LYS A 24 -4.24 -3.94 -1.45
N ILE A 25 -4.82 -2.75 -1.46
CA ILE A 25 -4.36 -1.57 -0.75
C ILE A 25 -5.35 -1.30 0.38
N ARG A 26 -4.86 -1.15 1.61
CA ARG A 26 -5.67 -0.83 2.78
C ARG A 26 -5.07 0.36 3.52
N ILE A 27 -5.89 1.34 3.83
CA ILE A 27 -5.54 2.48 4.68
C ILE A 27 -6.45 2.44 5.90
N GLU A 28 -5.88 2.53 7.09
CA GLU A 28 -6.60 2.57 8.35
C GLU A 28 -6.13 3.77 9.17
N GLU A 29 -7.04 4.70 9.42
CA GLU A 29 -6.88 5.85 10.30
C GLU A 29 -7.57 5.55 11.64
N ASP A 30 -6.77 5.30 12.67
CA ASP A 30 -7.20 5.13 14.04
C ASP A 30 -6.76 6.36 14.85
N ILE A 31 -7.63 7.36 14.90
CA ILE A 31 -7.35 8.66 15.55
C ILE A 31 -7.20 8.47 17.07
N GLU A 32 -7.98 7.56 17.68
CA GLU A 32 -7.93 7.29 19.12
C GLU A 32 -6.60 6.66 19.53
N LYS A 33 -6.04 5.78 18.69
CA LYS A 33 -4.71 5.19 18.90
C LYS A 33 -3.57 6.02 18.31
N ASP A 34 -3.87 7.21 17.79
CA ASP A 34 -2.92 8.08 17.11
C ASP A 34 -2.09 7.34 16.03
N LEU A 35 -2.76 6.49 15.23
CA LEU A 35 -2.11 5.56 14.33
C LEU A 35 -2.71 5.62 12.91
N LEU A 36 -1.85 5.88 11.92
CA LEU A 36 -2.12 5.63 10.51
C LEU A 36 -1.42 4.35 10.09
N THR A 37 -2.14 3.45 9.42
CA THR A 37 -1.59 2.22 8.85
C THR A 37 -1.89 2.14 7.35
N VAL A 38 -0.86 1.95 6.54
CA VAL A 38 -0.97 1.64 5.11
C VAL A 38 -0.48 0.20 4.89
N LYS A 39 -1.32 -0.64 4.30
CA LYS A 39 -0.99 -2.04 3.97
C LYS A 39 -1.16 -2.27 2.47
N ILE A 40 -0.18 -2.89 1.85
CA ILE A 40 -0.24 -3.32 0.45
C ILE A 40 0.05 -4.82 0.41
N GLU A 41 -0.84 -5.59 -0.19
CA GLU A 41 -0.69 -7.04 -0.38
C GLU A 41 -0.88 -7.37 -1.86
N ASP A 42 0.08 -8.08 -2.46
CA ASP A 42 0.02 -8.53 -3.85
C ASP A 42 0.25 -10.03 -3.97
N ASN A 43 -0.22 -10.62 -5.07
CA ASN A 43 0.01 -12.03 -5.40
C ASN A 43 1.08 -12.20 -6.50
N GLY A 44 2.07 -11.32 -6.54
CA GLY A 44 3.19 -11.44 -7.47
C GLY A 44 4.12 -12.61 -7.12
N GLN A 45 5.22 -12.72 -7.84
CA GLN A 45 6.22 -13.77 -7.69
C GLN A 45 6.92 -13.81 -6.32
N GLY A 46 6.76 -12.77 -5.50
CA GLY A 46 7.42 -12.64 -4.20
C GLY A 46 8.92 -12.37 -4.29
N MET A 47 9.59 -12.41 -3.14
CA MET A 47 11.02 -12.18 -2.97
C MET A 47 11.61 -13.29 -2.09
N ASP A 48 12.86 -13.67 -2.35
CA ASP A 48 13.62 -14.51 -1.41
C ASP A 48 14.04 -13.72 -0.16
N GLU A 49 14.50 -14.45 0.85
CA GLU A 49 14.89 -13.87 2.14
C GLU A 49 16.05 -12.87 2.00
N GLU A 50 17.00 -13.12 1.10
CA GLU A 50 18.11 -12.19 0.86
C GLU A 50 17.63 -10.88 0.25
N THR A 51 16.72 -10.96 -0.71
CA THR A 51 16.10 -9.81 -1.36
C THR A 51 15.28 -9.03 -0.36
N VAL A 52 14.47 -9.69 0.48
CA VAL A 52 13.70 -9.02 1.56
C VAL A 52 14.62 -8.25 2.53
N LYS A 53 15.82 -8.76 2.82
CA LYS A 53 16.80 -8.03 3.66
C LYS A 53 17.42 -6.83 2.95
N LYS A 54 17.53 -6.87 1.62
CA LYS A 54 18.17 -5.84 0.80
C LYS A 54 17.20 -4.80 0.23
N VAL A 55 15.89 -5.07 0.15
CA VAL A 55 14.93 -4.15 -0.49
C VAL A 55 14.76 -2.80 0.20
N LEU A 56 15.28 -2.64 1.42
CA LEU A 56 15.33 -1.36 2.15
C LEU A 56 16.65 -0.59 1.90
N ASP A 57 17.64 -1.19 1.24
CA ASP A 57 18.85 -0.49 0.84
C ASP A 57 18.54 0.40 -0.40
N PRO A 58 18.69 1.74 -0.31
CA PRO A 58 18.47 2.65 -1.43
C PRO A 58 19.26 2.29 -2.69
N PHE A 59 20.44 1.69 -2.54
CA PHE A 59 21.33 1.32 -3.63
C PHE A 59 21.01 -0.06 -4.22
N PHE A 60 20.14 -0.84 -3.57
CA PHE A 60 19.67 -2.10 -4.08
C PHE A 60 18.44 -1.89 -4.96
N THR A 61 18.55 -2.25 -6.24
CA THR A 61 17.43 -2.18 -7.19
C THR A 61 17.54 -3.28 -8.22
N THR A 62 16.41 -3.87 -8.58
CA THR A 62 16.28 -4.80 -9.71
C THR A 62 15.83 -4.08 -10.99
N LYS A 63 15.65 -2.74 -10.95
CA LYS A 63 15.21 -1.93 -12.10
C LYS A 63 16.40 -1.66 -13.03
N ALA A 64 16.33 -2.12 -14.29
CA ALA A 64 17.38 -1.91 -15.29
C ALA A 64 17.58 -0.43 -15.69
N THR A 65 16.52 0.38 -15.66
CA THR A 65 16.53 1.78 -16.11
C THR A 65 16.79 2.80 -15.00
N ARG A 66 16.57 2.42 -13.74
CA ARG A 66 16.73 3.31 -12.57
C ARG A 66 17.78 2.72 -11.65
N ARG A 67 18.93 3.40 -11.52
CA ARG A 67 20.06 2.97 -10.66
C ARG A 67 19.74 3.00 -9.15
N VAL A 68 18.57 3.50 -8.74
CA VAL A 68 18.20 3.65 -7.33
C VAL A 68 16.77 3.11 -7.11
N GLY A 69 16.62 2.24 -6.11
CA GLY A 69 15.39 1.53 -5.77
C GLY A 69 14.59 2.25 -4.69
N LEU A 70 14.21 3.51 -4.91
CA LEU A 70 13.80 4.41 -3.82
C LEU A 70 12.42 4.16 -3.18
N GLY A 71 11.52 3.39 -3.79
CA GLY A 71 10.12 3.29 -3.32
C GLY A 71 9.99 2.79 -1.87
N LEU A 72 10.53 1.60 -1.57
CA LEU A 72 10.48 1.03 -0.22
C LEU A 72 11.39 1.77 0.79
N PRO A 73 12.64 2.14 0.44
CA PRO A 73 13.50 2.92 1.34
C PRO A 73 12.92 4.28 1.72
N LEU A 74 12.31 5.02 0.79
CA LEU A 74 11.70 6.32 1.10
C LEU A 74 10.44 6.17 1.94
N LEU A 75 9.66 5.10 1.73
CA LEU A 75 8.51 4.78 2.58
C LEU A 75 8.94 4.40 4.02
N ASP A 76 10.02 3.62 4.17
CA ASP A 76 10.61 3.30 5.47
C ASP A 76 11.10 4.56 6.18
N GLN A 77 11.84 5.42 5.48
CA GLN A 77 12.28 6.71 6.01
C GLN A 77 11.10 7.56 6.47
N ALA A 78 10.09 7.75 5.62
CA ALA A 78 8.90 8.54 5.96
C ALA A 78 8.13 7.95 7.16
N ALA A 79 8.08 6.62 7.29
CA ALA A 79 7.46 5.96 8.43
C ALA A 79 8.24 6.24 9.72
N ARG A 80 9.57 6.11 9.70
CA ARG A 80 10.44 6.35 10.86
C ARG A 80 10.44 7.81 11.30
N GLU A 81 10.50 8.74 10.34
CA GLU A 81 10.43 10.19 10.60
C GLU A 81 9.10 10.59 11.26
N ALA A 82 8.03 9.83 11.00
CA ALA A 82 6.72 10.05 11.59
C ALA A 82 6.41 9.10 12.78
N GLY A 83 7.43 8.64 13.50
CA GLY A 83 7.27 7.84 14.72
C GLY A 83 6.73 6.42 14.52
N GLY A 84 6.80 5.89 13.30
CA GLY A 84 6.33 4.57 12.93
C GLY A 84 7.41 3.67 12.34
N LYS A 85 7.00 2.67 11.56
CA LYS A 85 7.89 1.66 10.96
C LYS A 85 7.30 1.02 9.70
N LEU A 86 8.18 0.45 8.89
CA LEU A 86 7.85 -0.41 7.75
C LEU A 86 8.13 -1.88 8.06
N GLU A 87 7.17 -2.75 7.75
CA GLU A 87 7.28 -4.21 7.89
C GLU A 87 7.03 -4.85 6.53
N ILE A 88 7.92 -5.76 6.11
CA ILE A 88 7.82 -6.47 4.82
C ILE A 88 7.86 -7.98 5.09
N SER A 89 6.93 -8.69 4.47
CA SER A 89 6.90 -10.15 4.45
C SER A 89 6.66 -10.62 3.02
N SER A 90 7.55 -11.43 2.47
CA SER A 90 7.43 -11.96 1.11
C SER A 90 8.09 -13.34 1.04
N GLU A 91 7.58 -14.18 0.15
CA GLU A 91 8.13 -15.50 -0.14
C GLU A 91 7.94 -15.82 -1.62
N ILE A 92 8.94 -16.44 -2.26
CA ILE A 92 8.89 -16.82 -3.67
C ILE A 92 7.65 -17.68 -3.96
N GLY A 93 6.93 -17.33 -5.02
CA GLY A 93 5.75 -18.04 -5.50
C GLY A 93 4.50 -17.84 -4.62
N LYS A 94 4.56 -17.00 -3.59
CA LYS A 94 3.41 -16.70 -2.72
C LYS A 94 2.92 -15.27 -2.92
N LYS A 95 3.09 -14.43 -1.91
CA LYS A 95 2.58 -13.06 -1.88
C LYS A 95 3.54 -12.17 -1.14
N THR A 96 3.55 -10.89 -1.50
CA THR A 96 4.25 -9.85 -0.76
C THR A 96 3.24 -9.09 0.08
N ARG A 97 3.60 -8.79 1.31
CA ARG A 97 2.86 -7.91 2.21
C ARG A 97 3.79 -6.83 2.73
N ILE A 98 3.35 -5.60 2.59
CA ILE A 98 4.02 -4.42 3.09
C ILE A 98 3.06 -3.73 4.05
N ARG A 99 3.55 -3.38 5.24
CA ARG A 99 2.80 -2.64 6.25
C ARG A 99 3.63 -1.47 6.74
N ALA A 100 3.23 -0.26 6.36
CA ALA A 100 3.77 0.98 6.90
C ALA A 100 2.85 1.50 8.01
N THR A 101 3.44 1.98 9.09
CA THR A 101 2.74 2.63 10.21
C THR A 101 3.34 4.00 10.45
N PHE A 102 2.51 4.93 10.89
CA PHE A 102 2.88 6.31 11.20
C PHE A 102 2.07 6.76 12.41
N GLN A 103 2.65 7.60 13.26
CA GLN A 103 1.89 8.33 14.26
C GLN A 103 0.99 9.36 13.56
N TYR A 104 -0.33 9.29 13.78
CA TYR A 104 -1.33 10.02 13.00
C TYR A 104 -1.21 11.55 13.15
N SER A 105 -0.91 12.02 14.36
CA SER A 105 -0.77 13.44 14.72
C SER A 105 0.64 14.01 14.49
N HIS A 106 1.61 13.19 14.08
CA HIS A 106 3.00 13.61 13.96
C HIS A 106 3.17 14.74 12.90
N PRO A 107 3.91 15.82 13.20
CA PRO A 107 4.05 16.96 12.28
C PRO A 107 4.74 16.59 10.97
N ASP A 108 5.73 15.70 11.02
CA ASP A 108 6.46 15.22 9.84
C ASP A 108 5.74 14.09 9.07
N ARG A 109 4.55 13.67 9.53
CA ARG A 109 3.77 12.67 8.80
C ARG A 109 3.34 13.26 7.46
N LYS A 110 3.83 12.66 6.37
CA LYS A 110 3.41 13.01 5.01
C LYS A 110 1.87 12.91 4.88
N PRO A 111 1.23 13.85 4.17
CA PRO A 111 -0.21 13.78 3.92
C PRO A 111 -0.54 12.53 3.08
N LEU A 112 -1.81 12.10 3.11
CA LEU A 112 -2.25 10.97 2.29
C LEU A 112 -2.13 11.24 0.78
N GLY A 113 -2.26 12.51 0.35
CA GLY A 113 -2.28 12.86 -1.06
C GLY A 113 -3.60 12.51 -1.75
N ASP A 114 -3.61 12.50 -3.08
CA ASP A 114 -4.78 12.08 -3.87
C ASP A 114 -4.73 10.58 -4.17
N ILE A 115 -5.23 9.81 -3.20
CA ILE A 115 -5.34 8.36 -3.35
C ILE A 115 -6.31 7.98 -4.48
N LYS A 116 -7.36 8.78 -4.74
CA LYS A 116 -8.36 8.44 -5.76
C LYS A 116 -7.76 8.56 -7.15
N GLU A 117 -7.08 9.68 -7.42
CA GLU A 117 -6.38 9.89 -8.69
C GLU A 117 -5.32 8.82 -8.93
N THR A 118 -4.55 8.49 -7.89
CA THR A 118 -3.54 7.42 -7.95
C THR A 118 -4.17 6.07 -8.30
N LEU A 119 -5.26 5.69 -7.64
CA LEU A 119 -5.98 4.44 -7.93
C LEU A 119 -6.56 4.42 -9.35
N LEU A 120 -7.11 5.54 -9.81
CA LEU A 120 -7.64 5.65 -11.17
C LEU A 120 -6.55 5.52 -12.23
N ALA A 121 -5.40 6.17 -12.02
CA ALA A 121 -4.25 6.06 -12.91
C ALA A 121 -3.74 4.61 -13.00
N LEU A 122 -3.61 3.94 -11.86
CA LEU A 122 -3.22 2.52 -11.78
C LEU A 122 -4.21 1.61 -12.53
N ALA A 123 -5.51 1.80 -12.30
CA ALA A 123 -6.56 1.00 -12.93
C ALA A 123 -6.62 1.20 -14.45
N ALA A 124 -6.43 2.44 -14.92
CA ALA A 124 -6.43 2.77 -16.33
C ALA A 124 -5.15 2.28 -17.04
N GLY A 125 -4.00 2.35 -16.38
CA GLY A 125 -2.71 1.89 -16.92
C GLY A 125 -2.55 0.38 -16.93
N HIS A 126 -3.23 -0.32 -16.02
CA HIS A 126 -3.10 -1.77 -15.82
C HIS A 126 -4.47 -2.47 -15.74
N PRO A 127 -5.26 -2.47 -16.84
CA PRO A 127 -6.59 -3.07 -16.86
C PRO A 127 -6.59 -4.59 -16.59
N GLU A 128 -5.45 -5.25 -16.70
CA GLU A 128 -5.24 -6.66 -16.42
C GLU A 128 -5.06 -7.00 -14.93
N VAL A 129 -4.96 -5.99 -14.06
CA VAL A 129 -4.74 -6.16 -12.61
C VAL A 129 -6.02 -5.87 -11.83
N ASP A 130 -6.38 -6.81 -10.96
CA ASP A 130 -7.50 -6.67 -10.03
C ASP A 130 -7.08 -5.85 -8.79
N PHE A 131 -7.44 -4.57 -8.78
CA PHE A 131 -7.19 -3.68 -7.66
C PHE A 131 -8.34 -3.72 -6.65
N ILE A 132 -7.99 -3.85 -5.37
CA ILE A 132 -8.90 -3.77 -4.24
C ILE A 132 -8.39 -2.70 -3.29
N TYR A 133 -9.18 -1.66 -3.07
CA TYR A 133 -8.90 -0.59 -2.12
C TYR A 133 -9.89 -0.61 -0.96
N GLU A 134 -9.40 -0.45 0.26
CA GLU A 134 -10.22 -0.29 1.47
C GLU A 134 -9.62 0.83 2.33
N HIS A 135 -10.44 1.79 2.72
CA HIS A 135 -10.05 2.89 3.59
C HIS A 135 -10.98 2.96 4.79
N LYS A 136 -10.43 2.68 5.95
CA LYS A 136 -11.15 2.79 7.22
C LYS A 136 -10.75 4.09 7.92
N ARG A 137 -11.73 4.87 8.34
CA ARG A 137 -11.55 6.08 9.15
C ARG A 137 -12.61 6.08 10.25
N GLY A 138 -12.17 5.85 11.50
CA GLY A 138 -13.09 5.56 12.59
C GLY A 138 -13.96 4.34 12.29
N GLU A 139 -15.28 4.51 12.37
CA GLU A 139 -16.26 3.46 12.06
C GLU A 139 -16.58 3.33 10.56
N THR A 140 -16.21 4.33 9.75
CA THR A 140 -16.56 4.34 8.32
C THR A 140 -15.53 3.57 7.51
N ILE A 141 -16.00 2.70 6.59
CA ILE A 141 -15.16 1.94 5.67
C ILE A 141 -15.58 2.25 4.23
N TYR A 142 -14.67 2.85 3.47
CA TYR A 142 -14.81 3.06 2.02
C TYR A 142 -14.12 1.91 1.28
N ARG A 143 -14.74 1.41 0.20
CA ARG A 143 -14.19 0.34 -0.62
C ARG A 143 -14.30 0.67 -2.10
N TRP A 144 -13.29 0.27 -2.86
CA TRP A 144 -13.26 0.37 -4.33
C TRP A 144 -12.54 -0.84 -4.92
N GLY A 145 -12.96 -1.34 -6.07
CA GLY A 145 -12.30 -2.46 -6.76
C GLY A 145 -13.23 -3.36 -7.57
N ASN A 146 -12.65 -4.23 -8.39
CA ASN A 146 -13.38 -5.14 -9.28
C ASN A 146 -13.74 -6.47 -8.60
N GLN A 147 -14.53 -6.38 -7.53
CA GLN A 147 -15.39 -7.50 -7.14
C GLN A 147 -16.79 -6.97 -6.87
N ARG A 148 -17.75 -7.57 -7.60
CA ARG A 148 -19.19 -7.48 -7.34
C ARG A 148 -19.42 -7.39 -5.84
N ILE A 149 -19.93 -6.25 -5.39
CA ILE A 149 -20.46 -6.06 -4.05
C ILE A 149 -21.57 -7.09 -3.92
N GLY A 150 -21.30 -8.21 -3.25
CA GLY A 150 -22.37 -8.99 -2.66
C GLY A 150 -23.07 -8.05 -1.70
N ASN A 151 -24.23 -7.53 -2.11
CA ASN A 151 -25.15 -6.85 -1.22
C ASN A 151 -25.45 -7.80 -0.07
N LYS A 152 -24.77 -7.65 1.06
CA LYS A 152 -25.42 -7.90 2.33
C LYS A 152 -26.22 -6.64 2.63
N LYS A 153 -27.45 -6.62 2.12
CA LYS A 153 -28.52 -5.86 2.75
C LYS A 153 -28.52 -6.30 4.21
N ASN A 154 -28.29 -5.35 5.12
CA ASN A 154 -28.76 -5.53 6.48
C ASN A 154 -30.27 -5.35 6.38
N ASP A 155 -30.97 -6.49 6.27
CA ASP A 155 -32.39 -6.55 6.54
C ASP A 155 -32.57 -6.48 8.07
N GLY A 156 -33.39 -5.52 8.53
CA GLY A 156 -33.86 -5.35 9.93
C GLY A 156 -33.40 -4.03 10.55
N CYS A 157 -34.24 -3.10 11.01
CA CYS A 157 -35.67 -3.07 11.40
C CYS A 157 -36.29 -1.73 10.92
N ASN A 158 -37.53 -1.62 10.44
CA ASN A 158 -38.83 -1.77 11.12
C ASN A 158 -39.04 -0.87 12.37
N HIS A 159 -39.29 0.43 12.16
CA HIS A 159 -40.49 1.21 12.56
C HIS A 159 -40.18 2.71 12.51
#